data_AF-A0A3B9N6U7-F1
#
_entry.id   AF-A0A3B9N6U7-F1
#
_cell.length_a   1.000
_cell.length_b   1.000
_cell.length_c   1.000
_cell.angle_alpha   90.00
_cell.angle_beta   90.00
_cell.angle_gamma   90.00
#
_symmetry.space_group_name_H-M   'P 1'
#
loop_
_entity.id
_entity.type
_entity.pdbx_description
1 polymer ?
#
loop_
_entity_poly.entity_id
_entity_poly.type
_entity_poly.pdbx_seq_one_letter_code
_entity_poly.pdbx_strand_id
1 'polypeptide(L)'
;MKKINLLIIVILLLGCINCRKDDGLNIDLNTYSILWEESSAWADSYYTATIDQEGKIEVQEKYGLSNQYRESEFQISAEDLALIKEKLKDLVLIDISDSYGFHDNAAKDLPTTKMRYISTNKSDSTYLYYPNENELPDELEIFLQVIYETISKTDTLLRK
;
A
#
# COMPACT_ATOMS: atom_id res chain seq x y z
N MET A 1 -61.71 24.12 -9.53
CA MET A 1 -60.60 23.68 -8.65
C MET A 1 -59.28 23.99 -9.35
N LYS A 2 -58.42 24.81 -8.72
CA LYS A 2 -57.21 25.38 -9.34
C LYS A 2 -56.07 24.35 -9.38
N LYS A 3 -55.36 24.29 -10.51
CA LYS A 3 -54.19 23.42 -10.74
C LYS A 3 -53.04 23.84 -9.84
N ILE A 4 -52.44 22.88 -9.13
CA ILE A 4 -51.14 23.05 -8.45
C ILE A 4 -50.21 22.04 -9.09
N ASN A 5 -49.42 22.50 -10.05
CA ASN A 5 -48.16 21.87 -10.42
C ASN A 5 -47.09 22.53 -9.56
N LEU A 6 -46.57 21.80 -8.57
CA LEU A 6 -45.36 22.22 -7.86
C LEU A 6 -44.34 21.09 -7.96
N LEU A 7 -43.50 21.22 -8.98
CA LEU A 7 -42.20 20.59 -9.12
C LEU A 7 -41.23 21.46 -8.32
N ILE A 8 -40.33 20.88 -7.51
CA ILE A 8 -38.98 21.39 -7.12
C ILE A 8 -38.39 20.43 -6.07
N ILE A 9 -37.54 19.50 -6.50
CA ILE A 9 -36.05 19.53 -6.52
C ILE A 9 -35.49 18.85 -5.26
N VAL A 10 -34.93 17.68 -5.52
CA VAL A 10 -34.07 16.87 -4.66
C VAL A 10 -32.82 17.68 -4.31
N ILE A 11 -32.59 17.96 -3.03
CA ILE A 11 -31.30 18.45 -2.53
C ILE A 11 -30.38 17.23 -2.39
N LEU A 12 -29.81 16.81 -3.52
CA LEU A 12 -28.52 16.14 -3.56
C LEU A 12 -27.52 17.26 -3.78
N LEU A 13 -26.70 17.56 -2.77
CA LEU A 13 -25.37 18.19 -2.87
C LEU A 13 -24.99 18.75 -1.50
N LEU A 14 -24.16 18.00 -0.78
CA LEU A 14 -22.95 18.47 -0.09
C LEU A 14 -22.17 17.22 0.38
N GLY A 15 -21.96 16.28 -0.55
CA GLY A 15 -20.74 15.49 -0.49
C GLY A 15 -19.66 16.41 -1.03
N CYS A 16 -18.87 17.01 -0.14
CA CYS A 16 -17.63 17.66 -0.51
C CYS A 16 -16.69 16.58 -1.06
N ILE A 17 -16.89 16.19 -2.32
CA ILE A 17 -15.79 15.67 -3.12
C ILE A 17 -14.86 16.87 -3.20
N ASN A 18 -13.83 16.88 -2.37
CA ASN A 18 -12.65 17.67 -2.64
C ASN A 18 -12.18 17.21 -4.01
N CYS A 19 -12.64 17.91 -5.06
CA CYS A 19 -11.99 17.96 -6.35
C CYS A 19 -10.67 18.65 -6.09
N ARG A 20 -9.71 17.89 -5.55
CA ARG A 20 -8.32 18.28 -5.50
C ARG A 20 -7.92 18.39 -6.95
N LYS A 21 -7.77 19.62 -7.42
CA LYS A 21 -7.29 19.94 -8.75
C LYS A 21 -5.94 19.23 -8.86
N ASP A 22 -5.85 18.23 -9.73
CA ASP A 22 -4.59 17.55 -10.06
C ASP A 22 -3.71 18.64 -10.68
N ASP A 23 -2.90 19.29 -9.85
CA ASP A 23 -2.00 20.38 -10.24
C ASP A 23 -0.85 19.77 -11.05
N GLY A 24 -1.14 19.34 -12.29
CA GLY A 24 -0.22 19.18 -13.41
C GLY A 24 1.13 18.50 -13.14
N LEU A 25 1.28 17.76 -12.05
CA LEU A 25 2.51 17.07 -11.69
C LEU A 25 2.59 15.86 -12.61
N ASN A 26 3.46 15.95 -13.61
CA ASN A 26 3.76 14.85 -14.49
C ASN A 26 4.57 13.80 -13.70
N ILE A 27 3.86 12.97 -12.94
CA ILE A 27 4.43 11.86 -12.18
C ILE A 27 4.73 10.74 -13.17
N ASP A 28 6.01 10.41 -13.33
CA ASP A 28 6.49 9.39 -14.25
C ASP A 28 6.77 8.07 -13.50
N LEU A 29 5.74 7.26 -13.35
CA LEU A 29 5.85 5.92 -12.73
C LEU A 29 6.17 4.82 -13.76
N ASN A 30 7.04 5.09 -14.74
CA ASN A 30 7.52 4.06 -15.66
C ASN A 30 8.58 3.15 -15.04
N THR A 31 9.21 3.57 -13.95
CA THR A 31 10.13 2.74 -13.17
C THR A 31 9.83 2.92 -11.70
N TYR A 32 9.50 1.82 -11.03
CA TYR A 32 9.29 1.78 -9.59
C TYR A 32 9.57 0.39 -9.04
N SER A 33 9.83 0.33 -7.74
CA SER A 33 9.90 -0.90 -6.96
C SER A 33 9.27 -0.68 -5.60
N ILE A 34 8.49 -1.65 -5.14
CA ILE A 34 7.80 -1.63 -3.85
C ILE A 34 8.32 -2.80 -3.04
N LEU A 35 8.78 -2.52 -1.83
CA LEU A 35 9.20 -3.49 -0.84
C LEU A 35 8.15 -3.55 0.27
N TRP A 36 7.68 -4.75 0.55
CA TRP A 36 6.86 -5.11 1.70
C TRP A 36 7.65 -6.09 2.57
N GLU A 37 7.87 -5.76 3.83
CA GLU A 37 8.56 -6.64 4.78
C GLU A 37 7.72 -6.80 6.03
N GLU A 38 7.42 -8.04 6.41
CA GLU A 38 6.76 -8.37 7.67
C GLU A 38 7.75 -9.09 8.57
N SER A 39 7.81 -8.66 9.82
CA SER A 39 8.58 -9.32 10.86
C SER A 39 7.63 -9.84 11.94
N SER A 40 7.77 -11.11 12.30
CA SER A 40 7.10 -11.66 13.48
C SER A 40 8.01 -11.49 14.70
N ALA A 41 7.51 -10.79 15.71
CA ALA A 41 8.29 -10.48 16.91
C ALA A 41 8.93 -11.69 17.59
N TRP A 42 8.12 -12.72 17.87
CA TRP A 42 8.52 -13.83 18.75
C TRP A 42 9.13 -15.02 18.02
N ALA A 43 8.88 -15.16 16.71
CA ALA A 43 9.42 -16.26 15.90
C ALA A 43 10.62 -15.84 15.04
N ASP A 44 10.99 -14.55 15.08
CA ASP A 44 12.08 -13.95 14.28
C ASP A 44 11.95 -14.32 12.79
N SER A 45 10.72 -14.46 12.31
CA SER A 45 10.46 -14.76 10.90
C SER A 45 10.36 -13.45 10.12
N TYR A 46 11.02 -13.41 8.97
CA TYR A 46 11.00 -12.27 8.06
C TYR A 46 10.41 -12.73 6.75
N TYR A 47 9.29 -12.11 6.38
CA TYR A 47 8.72 -12.22 5.05
C TYR A 47 9.05 -10.94 4.30
N THR A 48 9.55 -11.07 3.08
CA THR A 48 9.86 -9.95 2.21
C THR A 48 9.26 -10.22 0.84
N ALA A 49 8.52 -9.25 0.32
CA ALA A 49 8.01 -9.25 -1.05
C ALA A 49 8.46 -7.97 -1.75
N THR A 50 9.06 -8.11 -2.93
CA THR A 50 9.40 -6.99 -3.80
C THR A 50 8.55 -7.06 -5.06
N ILE A 51 7.83 -5.99 -5.38
CA ILE A 51 7.07 -5.83 -6.63
C ILE A 51 7.79 -4.81 -7.51
N ASP A 52 8.07 -5.15 -8.77
CA ASP A 52 8.67 -4.23 -9.73
C ASP A 52 7.66 -3.63 -10.73
N GLN A 53 8.14 -2.74 -11.60
CA GLN A 53 7.32 -2.08 -12.61
C GLN A 53 6.75 -3.01 -13.70
N GLU A 54 7.27 -4.23 -13.82
CA GLU A 54 6.80 -5.24 -14.77
C GLU A 54 5.75 -6.16 -14.13
N GLY A 55 5.48 -5.99 -12.83
CA GLY A 55 4.54 -6.80 -12.06
C GLY A 55 5.12 -8.13 -11.58
N LYS A 56 6.44 -8.25 -11.60
CA LYS A 56 7.13 -9.38 -11.00
C LYS A 56 7.10 -9.23 -9.48
N ILE A 57 6.71 -10.28 -8.77
CA ILE A 57 6.87 -10.39 -7.31
C ILE A 57 7.99 -11.36 -7.01
N GLU A 58 8.99 -10.90 -6.28
CA GLU A 58 10.01 -11.74 -5.65
C GLU A 58 9.73 -11.84 -4.16
N VAL A 59 9.51 -13.07 -3.67
CA VAL A 59 9.21 -13.35 -2.26
C VAL A 59 10.38 -14.08 -1.63
N GLN A 60 10.77 -13.67 -0.43
CA GLN A 60 11.70 -14.36 0.44
C GLN A 60 11.09 -14.52 1.83
N GLU A 61 11.18 -15.72 2.40
CA GLU A 61 10.77 -16.00 3.77
C GLU A 61 11.94 -16.64 4.51
N LYS A 62 12.33 -16.07 5.64
CA LYS A 62 13.42 -16.57 6.49
C LYS A 62 12.91 -16.83 7.89
N TYR A 63 13.25 -17.97 8.46
CA TYR A 63 12.91 -18.32 9.85
C TYR A 63 14.10 -18.05 10.76
N GLY A 64 14.02 -17.07 11.65
CA GLY A 64 15.18 -16.59 12.42
C GLY A 64 15.84 -17.62 13.34
N LEU A 65 15.08 -18.62 13.81
CA LEU A 65 15.62 -19.72 14.62
C LEU A 65 16.23 -20.87 13.79
N SER A 66 16.36 -20.72 12.47
CA SER A 66 16.95 -21.74 11.59
C SER A 66 17.68 -21.13 10.39
N ASN A 67 18.42 -21.97 9.66
CA ASN A 67 18.98 -21.59 8.35
C ASN A 67 18.01 -21.88 7.20
N GLN A 68 16.75 -22.21 7.50
CA GLN A 68 15.75 -22.47 6.47
C GLN A 68 15.26 -21.15 5.90
N TYR A 69 15.17 -21.11 4.58
CA TYR A 69 14.60 -20.00 3.83
C TYR A 69 13.80 -20.54 2.65
N ARG A 70 12.86 -19.73 2.17
CA ARG A 70 12.07 -19.98 0.97
C ARG A 70 12.20 -18.78 0.06
N GLU A 71 12.35 -19.04 -1.23
CA GLU A 71 12.29 -18.01 -2.26
C GLU A 71 11.26 -18.42 -3.30
N SER A 72 10.53 -17.46 -3.85
CA SER A 72 9.54 -17.70 -4.88
C SER A 72 9.38 -16.47 -5.77
N GLU A 73 8.98 -16.71 -7.00
CA GLU A 73 8.78 -15.67 -8.00
C GLU A 73 7.41 -15.84 -8.63
N PHE A 74 6.68 -14.73 -8.77
CA PHE A 74 5.33 -14.72 -9.33
C PHE A 74 5.13 -13.52 -10.26
N GLN A 75 4.06 -13.60 -11.06
CA GLN A 75 3.63 -12.50 -11.93
C GLN A 75 2.22 -12.08 -11.53
N ILE A 76 2.00 -10.79 -11.30
CA ILE A 76 0.66 -10.26 -11.02
C ILE A 76 -0.12 -9.99 -12.31
N SER A 77 -1.44 -9.86 -12.17
CA SER A 77 -2.30 -9.49 -13.27
C SER A 77 -2.07 -8.06 -13.74
N ALA A 78 -2.38 -7.76 -15.00
CA ALA A 78 -2.27 -6.41 -15.54
C ALA A 78 -3.20 -5.43 -14.81
N GLU A 79 -4.36 -5.91 -14.34
CA GLU A 79 -5.31 -5.14 -13.54
C GLU A 79 -4.72 -4.74 -12.19
N ASP A 80 -4.11 -5.70 -11.46
CA ASP A 80 -3.47 -5.43 -10.17
C ASP A 80 -2.27 -4.47 -10.36
N LEU A 81 -1.47 -4.66 -11.42
CA LEU A 81 -0.35 -3.78 -11.76
C LEU A 81 -0.80 -2.34 -12.03
N ALA A 82 -1.87 -2.17 -12.81
CA ALA A 82 -2.43 -0.86 -13.11
C ALA A 82 -2.96 -0.18 -11.85
N LEU A 83 -3.63 -0.93 -10.96
CA LEU A 83 -4.14 -0.40 -9.70
C LEU A 83 -3.00 0.02 -8.76
N ILE A 84 -1.94 -0.79 -8.64
CA ILE A 84 -0.75 -0.42 -7.88
C ILE A 84 -0.15 0.88 -8.41
N LYS A 85 0.02 1.02 -9.72
CA LYS A 85 0.57 2.23 -10.35
C LYS A 85 -0.32 3.44 -10.10
N GLU A 86 -1.64 3.29 -10.17
CA GLU A 86 -2.61 4.34 -9.85
C GLU A 86 -2.46 4.81 -8.40
N LYS A 87 -2.45 3.89 -7.44
CA LYS A 87 -2.36 4.24 -6.00
C LYS A 87 -0.98 4.75 -5.60
N LEU A 88 0.07 4.28 -6.26
CA LEU A 88 1.42 4.85 -6.09
C LEU A 88 1.46 6.31 -6.55
N LYS A 89 0.72 6.69 -7.60
CA LYS A 89 0.62 8.09 -8.07
C LYS A 89 0.06 9.00 -6.98
N ASP A 90 -0.95 8.54 -6.25
CA ASP A 90 -1.52 9.29 -5.14
C ASP A 90 -0.55 9.35 -3.96
N LEU A 91 0.10 8.23 -3.65
CA LEU A 91 1.03 8.11 -2.52
C LEU A 91 2.27 9.01 -2.65
N VAL A 92 2.83 9.17 -3.85
CA VAL A 92 4.02 10.01 -4.05
C VAL A 92 3.76 11.51 -3.79
N LEU A 93 2.49 11.92 -3.75
CA LEU A 93 2.08 13.29 -3.46
C LEU A 93 2.07 13.63 -1.96
N ILE A 94 2.26 12.64 -1.09
CA ILE A 94 2.31 12.83 0.37
C ILE A 94 3.65 12.32 0.93
N ASP A 95 4.11 12.91 2.03
CA ASP A 95 5.25 12.42 2.80
C ASP A 95 4.78 11.33 3.76
N ILE A 96 5.35 10.14 3.64
CA ILE A 96 5.02 9.00 4.53
C ILE A 96 6.15 8.67 5.51
N SER A 97 7.38 9.10 5.20
CA SER A 97 8.49 9.15 6.15
C SER A 97 8.13 10.06 7.32
N ASP A 98 8.44 9.60 8.53
CA ASP A 98 8.44 10.39 9.76
C ASP A 98 7.08 10.92 10.26
N SER A 99 5.97 10.62 9.58
CA SER A 99 4.66 11.19 9.94
C SER A 99 3.63 10.18 10.47
N TYR A 100 3.71 8.91 10.07
CA TYR A 100 2.61 7.94 10.30
C TYR A 100 3.08 6.56 10.79
N GLY A 101 4.30 6.47 11.33
CA GLY A 101 4.90 5.22 11.78
C GLY A 101 5.99 5.44 12.84
N PHE A 102 6.69 4.38 13.24
CA PHE A 102 7.84 4.46 14.14
C PHE A 102 9.17 4.48 13.35
N HIS A 103 10.21 5.12 13.91
CA HIS A 103 11.56 5.08 13.33
C HIS A 103 12.21 3.69 13.49
N ASP A 104 13.44 3.49 13.00
CA ASP A 104 14.23 2.24 13.14
C ASP A 104 14.38 1.68 14.59
N ASN A 105 13.88 2.40 15.61
CA ASN A 105 13.84 2.02 17.01
C ASN A 105 12.53 1.34 17.45
N ALA A 106 11.82 0.68 16.54
CA ALA A 106 10.70 -0.18 16.90
C ALA A 106 11.09 -1.14 18.03
N ALA A 107 10.29 -1.18 19.10
CA ALA A 107 10.25 -2.34 19.96
C ALA A 107 9.95 -3.58 19.09
N LYS A 108 10.87 -4.56 19.14
CA LYS A 108 10.84 -5.79 18.32
C LYS A 108 9.98 -6.90 18.93
N ASP A 109 9.31 -6.61 20.04
CA ASP A 109 8.43 -7.51 20.77
C ASP A 109 7.03 -7.60 20.15
N LEU A 110 6.68 -6.72 19.22
CA LEU A 110 5.45 -6.76 18.43
C LEU A 110 5.72 -6.96 16.93
N PRO A 111 4.84 -7.67 16.20
CA PRO A 111 4.94 -7.79 14.75
C PRO A 111 4.93 -6.43 14.07
N THR A 112 5.76 -6.29 13.03
CA THR A 112 5.94 -5.04 12.31
C THR A 112 5.83 -5.25 10.82
N THR A 113 5.33 -4.24 10.13
CA THR A 113 5.33 -4.16 8.66
C THR A 113 6.12 -2.94 8.24
N LYS A 114 7.12 -3.13 7.39
CA LYS A 114 7.81 -2.07 6.68
C LYS A 114 7.29 -2.02 5.26
N MET A 115 6.87 -0.85 4.82
CA MET A 115 6.63 -0.56 3.42
C MET A 115 7.62 0.48 2.94
N ARG A 116 8.25 0.22 1.80
CA ARG A 116 9.10 1.19 1.10
C ARG A 116 8.76 1.16 -0.38
N TYR A 117 8.72 2.33 -1.00
CA TYR A 117 8.71 2.41 -2.45
C TYR A 117 9.88 3.26 -2.95
N ILE A 118 10.34 2.94 -4.14
CA ILE A 118 11.34 3.70 -4.89
C ILE A 118 10.72 3.96 -6.26
N SER A 119 10.63 5.22 -6.65
CA SER A 119 10.25 5.65 -8.00
C SER A 119 11.24 6.69 -8.50
N THR A 120 11.15 7.05 -9.78
CA THR A 120 11.93 8.16 -10.36
C THR A 120 11.62 9.51 -9.70
N ASN A 121 10.38 9.70 -9.22
CA ASN A 121 9.92 10.95 -8.60
C ASN A 121 10.30 11.05 -7.12
N LYS A 122 10.15 9.95 -6.38
CA LYS A 122 10.31 9.92 -4.93
C LYS A 122 10.64 8.52 -4.44
N SER A 123 11.45 8.45 -3.39
CA SER A 123 11.64 7.25 -2.58
C SER A 123 11.20 7.58 -1.17
N ASP A 124 10.38 6.71 -0.58
CA ASP A 124 9.87 6.92 0.77
C ASP A 124 9.57 5.58 1.47
N SER A 125 9.49 5.59 2.79
CA SER A 125 9.20 4.39 3.58
C SER A 125 8.52 4.73 4.90
N THR A 126 7.74 3.77 5.40
CA THR A 126 7.16 3.82 6.74
C THR A 126 7.25 2.45 7.41
N TYR A 127 7.22 2.44 8.73
CA TYR A 127 7.12 1.25 9.54
C TYR A 127 5.90 1.31 10.45
N LEU A 128 5.14 0.23 10.49
CA LEU A 128 3.86 0.15 11.17
C LEU A 128 3.84 -1.04 12.13
N TYR A 129 3.31 -0.81 13.33
CA TYR A 129 2.80 -1.88 14.18
C TYR A 129 1.41 -2.13 13.66
N TYR A 130 1.06 -3.39 13.36
CA TYR A 130 -0.26 -3.84 12.90
C TYR A 130 -1.14 -2.70 12.34
N PRO A 131 -1.26 -2.53 11.00
CA PRO A 131 -1.79 -1.30 10.38
C PRO A 131 -3.14 -0.80 10.93
N ASN A 132 -3.92 -1.64 11.59
CA ASN A 132 -5.18 -1.30 12.28
C ASN A 132 -5.04 -0.35 13.49
N GLU A 133 -3.85 -0.09 14.01
CA GLU A 133 -3.66 0.76 15.22
C GLU A 133 -3.16 2.18 14.93
N ASN A 134 -2.82 2.51 13.67
CA ASN A 134 -2.31 3.83 13.30
C ASN A 134 -3.38 4.65 12.56
N GLU A 135 -3.53 5.93 12.90
CA GLU A 135 -4.29 6.87 12.06
C GLU A 135 -3.45 7.18 10.82
N LEU A 136 -3.69 6.45 9.74
CA LEU A 136 -3.00 6.62 8.46
C LEU A 136 -3.79 7.59 7.56
N PRO A 137 -3.12 8.34 6.68
CA PRO A 137 -3.82 9.05 5.61
C PRO A 137 -4.41 8.04 4.63
N ASP A 138 -5.59 8.35 4.09
CA ASP A 138 -6.35 7.49 3.17
C ASP A 138 -5.48 6.95 2.02
N GLU A 139 -4.60 7.79 1.46
CA GLU A 139 -3.71 7.38 0.36
C GLU A 139 -2.75 6.25 0.77
N LEU A 140 -2.20 6.31 1.99
CA LEU A 140 -1.31 5.27 2.51
C LEU A 140 -2.09 4.02 2.90
N GLU A 141 -3.23 4.16 3.58
CA GLU A 141 -4.06 3.02 3.98
C GLU A 141 -4.52 2.20 2.75
N ILE A 142 -5.08 2.88 1.75
CA ILE A 142 -5.53 2.25 0.50
C ILE A 142 -4.36 1.59 -0.22
N PHE A 143 -3.20 2.24 -0.28
CA PHE A 143 -2.02 1.67 -0.93
C PHE A 143 -1.55 0.39 -0.24
N LEU A 144 -1.44 0.40 1.09
CA LEU A 144 -1.05 -0.79 1.87
C LEU A 144 -2.04 -1.94 1.65
N GLN A 145 -3.34 -1.66 1.63
CA GLN A 145 -4.37 -2.66 1.36
C GLN A 145 -4.20 -3.29 -0.03
N VAL A 146 -3.99 -2.47 -1.06
CA VAL A 146 -3.78 -2.95 -2.44
C VAL A 146 -2.55 -3.85 -2.54
N ILE A 147 -1.45 -3.48 -1.90
CA ILE A 147 -0.22 -4.28 -1.90
C ILE A 147 -0.44 -5.61 -1.16
N TYR A 148 -1.04 -5.57 0.03
CA TYR A 148 -1.34 -6.76 0.81
C TYR A 148 -2.26 -7.74 0.07
N GLU A 149 -3.34 -7.24 -0.53
CA GLU A 149 -4.27 -8.05 -1.31
C GLU A 149 -3.60 -8.65 -2.55
N THR A 150 -2.78 -7.87 -3.27
CA THR A 150 -2.05 -8.34 -4.46
C THR A 150 -1.09 -9.47 -4.11
N ILE A 151 -0.32 -9.30 -3.02
CA ILE A 151 0.60 -10.32 -2.51
C ILE A 151 -0.20 -11.55 -2.08
N SER A 152 -1.24 -11.40 -1.26
CA SER A 152 -2.03 -12.52 -0.71
C SER A 152 -2.78 -13.33 -1.78
N LYS A 153 -3.21 -12.69 -2.86
CA LYS A 153 -3.86 -13.33 -4.01
C LYS A 153 -2.85 -14.11 -4.85
N THR A 154 -1.63 -13.58 -4.99
CA THR A 154 -0.61 -14.09 -5.92
C THR A 154 0.27 -15.15 -5.25
N ASP A 155 0.76 -14.88 -4.04
CA ASP A 155 1.56 -15.80 -3.26
C ASP A 155 0.65 -16.87 -2.64
N THR A 156 0.44 -17.94 -3.40
CA THR A 156 -0.35 -19.11 -2.98
C THR A 156 0.21 -19.82 -1.73
N LEU A 157 1.43 -19.48 -1.30
CA LEU A 157 2.09 -20.10 -0.16
C LEU A 157 1.84 -19.35 1.15
N LEU A 158 1.24 -18.13 1.12
CA LEU A 158 0.75 -17.43 2.31
C LEU A 158 -0.48 -18.10 2.94
N ARG A 159 -1.13 -19.04 2.25
CA ARG A 159 -2.26 -19.82 2.78
C ARG A 159 -1.77 -21.02 3.59
N LYS A 160 -1.46 -20.84 4.86
CA LYS A 160 -1.40 -21.93 5.84
C LYS A 160 -2.02 -21.55 7.17
#